data_AF-A0A943PTG7-F1
#
_entry.id   AF-A0A943PTG7-F1
#
_cell.length_a   1.000
_cell.length_b   1.000
_cell.length_c   1.000
_cell.angle_alpha   90.00
_cell.angle_beta   90.00
_cell.angle_gamma   90.00
#
_symmetry.space_group_name_H-M   'P 1'
#
loop_
_entity.id
_entity.type
_entity.pdbx_description
1 polymer ?
#
loop_
_entity_poly.entity_id
_entity_poly.type
_entity_poly.pdbx_seq_one_letter_code
_entity_poly.pdbx_strand_id
1 'polypeptide(L)'
;MGKIKKPNGLHPKKRRLDCYAYACNLNKPQDYVGQIAGYEDKDVFSKEEVIERLIADMLEEDVYVREASYEETPSDWEWKICIFSVDTTDENEYDYHFLREDQPRRWSHKFRGQKPKTTDFEGITITDPRFAQINEKFNYSFVGFFILCPL
;
A
#
# COMPACT_ATOMS: atom_id res chain seq x y z
N MET A 1 18.36 -20.78 -13.94
CA MET A 1 17.69 -20.24 -12.73
C MET A 1 18.77 -19.89 -11.71
N GLY A 2 19.23 -18.64 -11.71
CA GLY A 2 20.22 -18.16 -10.74
C GLY A 2 19.55 -17.85 -9.41
N LYS A 3 19.99 -18.49 -8.32
CA LYS A 3 19.53 -18.15 -6.96
C LYS A 3 20.05 -16.75 -6.60
N ILE A 4 19.15 -15.80 -6.44
CA ILE A 4 19.46 -14.47 -5.92
C ILE A 4 19.93 -14.65 -4.46
N LYS A 5 21.17 -14.22 -4.17
CA LYS A 5 21.72 -14.23 -2.80
C LYS A 5 21.09 -13.08 -2.02
N LYS A 6 20.57 -13.37 -0.82
CA LYS A 6 20.19 -12.31 0.14
C LYS A 6 21.43 -11.48 0.49
N PRO A 7 21.40 -10.14 0.39
CA PRO A 7 22.50 -9.30 0.84
C PRO A 7 22.66 -9.43 2.35
N ASN A 8 23.88 -9.70 2.80
CA ASN A 8 24.27 -9.53 4.19
C ASN A 8 24.59 -8.03 4.39
N GLY A 9 23.72 -7.26 5.06
CA GLY A 9 24.15 -5.96 5.57
C GLY A 9 23.14 -4.82 5.76
N LEU A 10 21.83 -4.98 5.57
CA LEU A 10 20.90 -3.85 5.78
C LEU A 10 20.07 -4.03 7.05
N HIS A 11 20.18 -3.08 7.97
CA HIS A 11 19.34 -3.00 9.17
C HIS A 11 17.98 -2.37 8.82
N PRO A 12 16.86 -3.13 8.88
CA PRO A 12 15.54 -2.71 8.39
C PRO A 12 14.78 -1.83 9.40
N LYS A 13 15.39 -0.76 9.93
CA LYS A 13 14.81 -0.03 11.08
C LYS A 13 13.70 0.98 10.74
N LYS A 14 13.50 1.41 9.48
CA LYS A 14 12.67 2.62 9.21
C LYS A 14 11.60 2.59 8.11
N ARG A 15 11.45 1.54 7.29
CA ARG A 15 10.32 1.46 6.34
C ARG A 15 9.68 0.07 6.46
N ARG A 16 8.47 -0.01 7.01
CA ARG A 16 7.76 -1.29 7.27
C ARG A 16 6.26 -1.11 7.07
N LEU A 17 5.75 -1.67 5.97
CA LEU A 17 4.48 -1.33 5.35
C LEU A 17 3.49 -2.49 5.52
N ASP A 18 3.09 -2.74 6.77
CA ASP A 18 2.08 -3.75 7.10
C ASP A 18 0.76 -3.49 6.36
N CYS A 19 0.51 -2.24 5.96
CA CYS A 19 -0.63 -1.83 5.14
C CYS A 19 -0.55 -2.34 3.69
N TYR A 20 0.63 -2.36 3.05
CA TYR A 20 0.79 -2.80 1.67
C TYR A 20 0.47 -4.28 1.48
N ALA A 21 1.17 -5.15 2.21
CA ALA A 21 0.97 -6.60 2.11
C ALA A 21 -0.46 -7.00 2.52
N TYR A 22 -1.02 -6.32 3.53
CA TYR A 22 -2.42 -6.50 3.91
C TYR A 22 -3.38 -6.09 2.79
N ALA A 23 -3.24 -4.87 2.27
CA ALA A 23 -4.17 -4.31 1.31
C ALA A 23 -4.12 -5.06 -0.02
N CYS A 24 -2.93 -5.47 -0.45
CA CYS A 24 -2.73 -6.24 -1.68
C CYS A 24 -2.99 -7.74 -1.51
N ASN A 25 -3.47 -8.17 -0.34
CA ASN A 25 -3.75 -9.58 -0.01
C ASN A 25 -2.53 -10.52 -0.23
N LEU A 26 -1.31 -10.02 -0.02
CA LEU A 26 -0.09 -10.80 -0.15
C LEU A 26 0.14 -11.61 1.12
N ASN A 27 0.17 -12.94 1.01
CA ASN A 27 0.57 -13.82 2.12
C ASN A 27 2.10 -13.91 2.25
N LYS A 28 2.75 -12.75 2.42
CA LYS A 28 4.22 -12.65 2.46
C LYS A 28 4.72 -12.18 3.83
N PRO A 29 5.94 -12.57 4.23
CA PRO A 29 6.63 -11.97 5.36
C PRO A 29 6.75 -10.44 5.20
N GLN A 30 6.79 -9.73 6.34
CA GLN A 30 6.86 -8.27 6.39
C GLN A 30 8.14 -7.66 5.76
N ASP A 31 9.08 -8.47 5.31
CA ASP A 31 10.38 -8.12 4.75
C ASP A 31 10.60 -8.69 3.32
N TYR A 32 9.52 -8.89 2.55
CA TYR A 32 9.62 -9.40 1.18
C TYR A 32 10.32 -8.41 0.24
N VAL A 33 11.29 -8.89 -0.52
CA VAL A 33 11.98 -8.13 -1.57
C VAL A 33 11.03 -8.02 -2.76
N GLY A 34 10.58 -6.80 -3.05
CA GLY A 34 9.44 -6.54 -3.95
C GLY A 34 8.26 -5.87 -3.23
N GLN A 35 8.54 -4.98 -2.26
CA GLN A 35 7.49 -4.38 -1.42
C GLN A 35 6.96 -3.04 -1.92
N ILE A 36 7.70 -2.38 -2.81
CA ILE A 36 7.37 -1.43 -3.90
C ILE A 36 8.68 -1.41 -4.75
N ALA A 37 9.08 -2.61 -5.23
CA ALA A 37 10.33 -3.04 -5.87
C ALA A 37 11.69 -2.61 -5.26
N GLY A 38 12.16 -3.31 -4.22
CA GLY A 38 13.58 -3.69 -3.95
C GLY A 38 14.79 -2.81 -4.34
N TYR A 39 14.72 -1.47 -4.42
CA TYR A 39 15.86 -0.61 -4.76
C TYR A 39 16.36 0.17 -3.53
N GLU A 40 17.61 -0.09 -3.19
CA GLU A 40 18.31 0.35 -1.98
C GLU A 40 18.78 1.83 -2.05
N ASP A 41 18.57 2.52 -3.18
CA ASP A 41 19.24 3.80 -3.50
C ASP A 41 18.30 5.00 -3.79
N LYS A 42 16.98 4.90 -3.55
CA LYS A 42 16.06 6.04 -3.74
C LYS A 42 15.09 6.20 -2.58
N ASP A 43 15.21 7.33 -1.88
CA ASP A 43 14.45 7.59 -0.65
C ASP A 43 13.06 8.20 -0.88
N VAL A 44 12.80 8.80 -2.06
CA VAL A 44 11.52 9.47 -2.39
C VAL A 44 10.98 8.91 -3.70
N PHE A 45 9.69 8.58 -3.76
CA PHE A 45 9.00 8.20 -5.00
C PHE A 45 7.84 9.16 -5.28
N SER A 46 7.69 9.60 -6.54
CA SER A 46 6.51 10.35 -6.95
C SER A 46 5.25 9.46 -6.87
N LYS A 47 4.07 10.08 -6.98
CA LYS A 47 2.79 9.35 -7.00
C LYS A 47 2.75 8.36 -8.17
N GLU A 48 3.23 8.80 -9.33
CA GLU A 48 3.34 7.98 -10.54
C GLU A 48 4.27 6.79 -10.30
N GLU A 49 5.42 7.02 -9.64
CA GLU A 49 6.37 5.96 -9.33
C GLU A 49 5.80 4.93 -8.35
N VAL A 50 4.98 5.34 -7.37
CA VAL A 50 4.28 4.42 -6.46
C VAL A 50 3.32 3.52 -7.24
N ILE A 51 2.59 4.08 -8.21
CA ILE A 51 1.65 3.32 -9.06
C ILE A 51 2.41 2.36 -9.98
N GLU A 52 3.45 2.83 -10.68
CA GLU A 52 4.28 2.01 -11.57
C GLU A 52 4.87 0.81 -10.84
N ARG A 53 5.34 1.02 -9.60
CA ARG A 53 5.94 -0.03 -8.80
C ARG A 53 4.92 -0.99 -8.19
N LEU A 54 3.74 -0.51 -7.78
CA LEU A 54 2.62 -1.39 -7.44
C LEU A 54 2.30 -2.32 -8.61
N ILE A 55 2.19 -1.78 -9.82
CA ILE A 55 1.91 -2.58 -11.03
C ILE A 55 3.01 -3.62 -11.23
N ALA A 56 4.28 -3.24 -11.14
CA ALA A 56 5.40 -4.16 -11.32
C ALA A 56 5.40 -5.31 -10.29
N ASP A 57 5.23 -5.00 -9.00
CA ASP A 57 5.19 -6.01 -7.94
C ASP A 57 3.99 -6.95 -8.09
N MET A 58 2.82 -6.43 -8.46
CA MET A 58 1.61 -7.26 -8.65
C MET A 58 1.72 -8.16 -9.88
N LEU A 59 2.33 -7.68 -10.97
CA LEU A 59 2.57 -8.52 -12.15
C LEU A 59 3.49 -9.70 -11.85
N GLU A 60 4.47 -9.57 -10.95
CA GLU A 60 5.32 -10.68 -10.50
C GLU A 60 4.55 -11.74 -9.70
N GLU A 61 3.39 -11.38 -9.14
CA GLU A 61 2.51 -12.27 -8.38
C GLU A 61 1.29 -12.72 -9.20
N ASP A 62 1.35 -12.59 -10.53
CA ASP A 62 0.24 -12.90 -11.45
C ASP A 62 -1.05 -12.12 -11.11
N VAL A 63 -0.92 -10.85 -10.73
CA VAL A 63 -2.03 -9.94 -10.44
C VAL A 63 -1.97 -8.73 -11.37
N TYR A 64 -3.02 -8.53 -12.15
CA TYR A 64 -3.21 -7.32 -12.96
C TYR A 64 -3.74 -6.16 -12.10
N VAL A 65 -3.22 -4.96 -12.31
CA VAL A 65 -3.64 -3.75 -11.59
C VAL A 65 -4.25 -2.77 -12.57
N ARG A 66 -5.39 -2.19 -12.19
CA ARG A 66 -6.01 -1.09 -12.95
C ARG A 66 -6.56 -0.04 -12.01
N GLU A 67 -6.65 1.19 -12.50
CA GLU A 67 -7.40 2.23 -11.83
C GLU A 67 -8.88 1.85 -11.71
N ALA A 68 -9.51 2.37 -10.66
CA ALA A 68 -10.91 2.19 -10.36
C ALA A 68 -11.53 3.51 -9.88
N SER A 69 -12.86 3.60 -9.91
CA SER A 69 -13.58 4.70 -9.25
C SER A 69 -13.94 4.32 -7.81
N TYR A 70 -14.38 5.31 -7.01
CA TYR A 70 -14.90 5.03 -5.66
C TYR A 70 -16.17 4.16 -5.71
N GLU A 71 -17.01 4.34 -6.72
CA GLU A 71 -18.30 3.65 -6.86
C GLU A 71 -18.16 2.23 -7.42
N GLU A 72 -17.05 1.93 -8.07
CA GLU A 72 -16.81 0.62 -8.67
C GLU A 72 -16.71 -0.48 -7.61
N THR A 73 -17.44 -1.58 -7.79
CA THR A 73 -17.42 -2.71 -6.85
C THR A 73 -16.54 -3.81 -7.44
N PRO A 74 -15.50 -4.28 -6.72
CA PRO A 74 -14.69 -5.42 -7.18
C PRO A 74 -15.55 -6.69 -7.21
N SER A 75 -15.21 -7.64 -8.09
CA SER A 75 -15.76 -8.99 -8.04
C SER A 75 -15.23 -9.77 -6.82
N ASP A 76 -15.83 -10.93 -6.53
CA ASP A 76 -15.48 -11.76 -5.36
C ASP A 76 -14.01 -12.21 -5.31
N TRP A 77 -13.29 -12.14 -6.43
CA TRP A 77 -11.89 -12.55 -6.56
C TRP A 77 -10.93 -11.37 -6.72
N GLU A 78 -11.47 -10.15 -6.79
CA GLU A 78 -10.70 -8.92 -6.94
C GLU A 78 -10.58 -8.20 -5.59
N TRP A 79 -9.49 -7.46 -5.42
CA TRP A 79 -9.35 -6.56 -4.27
C TRP A 79 -9.33 -5.12 -4.72
N LYS A 80 -10.15 -4.29 -4.08
CA LYS A 80 -10.10 -2.85 -4.27
C LYS A 80 -9.26 -2.21 -3.17
N ILE A 81 -8.27 -1.43 -3.58
CA ILE A 81 -7.36 -0.71 -2.69
C ILE A 81 -7.41 0.79 -2.94
N CYS A 82 -6.97 1.54 -1.96
CA CYS A 82 -6.79 2.99 -2.00
C CYS A 82 -5.37 3.32 -1.54
N ILE A 83 -4.71 4.23 -2.24
CA ILE A 83 -3.34 4.64 -1.98
C ILE A 83 -3.32 6.09 -1.51
N PHE A 84 -2.50 6.35 -0.50
CA PHE A 84 -2.13 7.68 -0.03
C PHE A 84 -0.61 7.83 -0.07
N SER A 85 -0.14 9.05 -0.31
CA SER A 85 1.27 9.42 -0.23
C SER A 85 1.43 10.72 0.57
N VAL A 86 2.48 10.82 1.37
CA VAL A 86 2.85 12.10 1.98
C VAL A 86 3.40 13.01 0.88
N ASP A 87 2.80 14.19 0.75
CA ASP A 87 3.28 15.22 -0.19
C ASP A 87 4.36 16.06 0.52
N THR A 88 5.62 15.67 0.33
CA THR A 88 6.76 16.31 0.98
C THR A 88 7.99 16.32 0.08
N THR A 89 8.85 17.31 0.31
CA THR A 89 10.19 17.40 -0.30
C THR A 89 11.28 16.90 0.65
N ASP A 90 10.94 16.59 1.91
CA ASP A 90 11.84 15.98 2.89
C ASP A 90 11.80 14.45 2.77
N GLU A 91 12.93 13.88 2.36
CA GLU A 91 13.14 12.43 2.23
C GLU A 91 12.88 11.64 3.53
N ASN A 92 12.97 12.30 4.68
CA ASN A 92 12.74 11.68 6.00
C ASN A 92 11.25 11.62 6.38
N GLU A 93 10.40 12.34 5.66
CA GLU A 93 8.96 12.40 5.88
C GLU A 93 8.16 11.64 4.81
N TYR A 94 8.85 11.19 3.75
CA TYR A 94 8.23 10.43 2.68
C TYR A 94 7.64 9.12 3.21
N ASP A 95 6.34 8.94 2.97
CA ASP A 95 5.62 7.72 3.34
C ASP A 95 4.42 7.51 2.42
N TYR A 96 3.93 6.28 2.37
CA TYR A 96 2.71 5.91 1.67
C TYR A 96 1.88 4.97 2.51
N HIS A 97 0.57 4.98 2.28
CA HIS A 97 -0.35 4.20 3.07
C HIS A 97 -1.46 3.60 2.22
N PHE A 98 -1.79 2.34 2.53
CA PHE A 98 -2.75 1.57 1.78
C PHE A 98 -3.96 1.21 2.62
N LEU A 99 -5.14 1.37 2.02
CA LEU A 99 -6.41 0.87 2.54
C LEU A 99 -6.96 -0.18 1.57
N ARG A 100 -7.76 -1.12 2.10
CA ARG A 100 -8.52 -2.10 1.32
C ARG A 100 -9.99 -2.00 1.62
N GLU A 101 -10.82 -2.14 0.61
CA GLU A 101 -12.26 -2.30 0.78
C GLU A 101 -12.55 -3.77 1.14
N ASP A 102 -12.84 -4.05 2.41
CA ASP A 102 -13.16 -5.42 2.85
C ASP A 102 -14.65 -5.78 2.66
N GLN A 103 -15.50 -4.75 2.65
CA GLN A 103 -16.93 -4.84 2.36
C GLN A 103 -17.34 -3.58 1.61
N PRO A 104 -18.46 -3.58 0.87
CA PRO A 104 -18.90 -2.42 0.11
C PRO A 104 -18.91 -1.15 0.97
N ARG A 105 -18.09 -0.17 0.58
CA ARG A 105 -17.89 1.12 1.25
C ARG A 105 -17.44 1.00 2.71
N ARG A 106 -16.72 -0.07 3.05
CA ARG A 106 -16.08 -0.26 4.35
C ARG A 106 -14.62 -0.58 4.11
N TRP A 107 -13.81 0.41 4.47
CA TRP A 107 -12.38 0.35 4.25
C TRP A 107 -11.66 0.03 5.54
N SER A 108 -10.56 -0.68 5.41
CA SER A 108 -9.67 -0.95 6.51
C SER A 108 -8.23 -0.74 6.12
N HIS A 109 -7.40 -0.55 7.14
CA HIS A 109 -5.96 -0.45 7.00
C HIS A 109 -5.30 -1.16 8.16
N LYS A 110 -4.01 -1.43 8.00
CA LYS A 110 -3.21 -2.10 9.01
C LYS A 110 -1.98 -1.26 9.33
N PHE A 111 -1.87 -0.81 10.57
CA PHE A 111 -0.64 -0.25 11.09
C PHE A 111 0.27 -1.33 11.66
N ARG A 112 1.55 -0.98 11.79
CA ARG A 112 2.61 -1.85 12.29
C ARG A 112 2.21 -2.61 13.56
N GLY A 113 2.25 -3.94 13.49
CA GLY A 113 2.02 -4.80 14.65
C GLY A 113 0.60 -4.73 15.22
N GLN A 114 -0.33 -4.09 14.51
CA GLN A 114 -1.73 -3.99 14.89
C GLN A 114 -2.59 -4.92 14.03
N LYS A 115 -3.77 -5.26 14.54
CA LYS A 115 -4.82 -5.87 13.72
C LYS A 115 -5.35 -4.83 12.73
N PRO A 116 -5.88 -5.25 11.57
CA PRO A 116 -6.59 -4.33 10.68
C PRO A 116 -7.69 -3.58 11.45
N LYS A 117 -7.84 -2.29 11.13
CA LYS A 117 -8.83 -1.39 11.71
C LYS A 117 -9.67 -0.80 10.59
N THR A 118 -10.96 -0.63 10.87
CA THR A 118 -11.93 0.02 9.96
C THR A 118 -12.14 1.48 10.30
N THR A 119 -11.35 2.03 11.23
CA THR A 119 -11.43 3.41 11.69
C THR A 119 -10.14 4.12 11.41
N ASP A 120 -10.21 5.40 11.06
CA ASP A 120 -9.05 6.26 10.88
C ASP A 120 -8.37 6.61 12.22
N PHE A 121 -7.40 7.53 12.18
CA PHE A 121 -6.66 7.96 13.36
C PHE A 121 -7.55 8.59 14.45
N GLU A 122 -8.60 9.32 14.05
CA GLU A 122 -9.57 9.96 14.96
C GLU A 122 -10.63 8.97 15.48
N GLY A 123 -10.56 7.69 15.09
CA GLY A 123 -11.53 6.67 15.47
C GLY A 123 -12.82 6.71 14.65
N ILE A 124 -12.85 7.46 13.56
CA ILE A 124 -14.01 7.57 12.66
C ILE A 124 -14.00 6.40 11.69
N THR A 125 -15.14 5.75 11.50
CA THR A 125 -15.21 4.62 10.55
C THR A 125 -14.99 5.09 9.12
N ILE A 126 -14.11 4.39 8.40
CA ILE A 126 -13.71 4.75 7.04
C ILE A 126 -14.73 4.21 6.04
N THR A 127 -15.60 5.10 5.58
CA THR A 127 -16.58 4.79 4.52
C THR A 127 -16.13 5.32 3.15
N ASP A 128 -15.50 6.49 3.13
CA ASP A 128 -14.83 7.06 1.97
C ASP A 128 -13.39 7.42 2.37
N PRO A 129 -12.39 6.69 1.85
CA PRO A 129 -10.98 6.90 2.19
C PRO A 129 -10.51 8.33 2.01
N ARG A 130 -11.06 9.07 1.03
CA ARG A 130 -10.59 10.43 0.69
C ARG A 130 -10.72 11.42 1.86
N PHE A 131 -11.54 11.11 2.85
CA PHE A 131 -11.73 11.93 4.06
C PHE A 131 -11.08 11.33 5.32
N ALA A 132 -10.39 10.19 5.21
CA ALA A 132 -9.80 9.50 6.34
C ALA A 132 -8.54 10.21 6.83
N GLN A 133 -8.44 10.40 8.15
CA GLN A 133 -7.19 10.87 8.75
C GLN A 133 -6.23 9.70 8.99
N ILE A 134 -5.19 9.58 8.16
CA ILE A 134 -4.26 8.45 8.26
C ILE A 134 -3.31 8.59 9.46
N ASN A 135 -2.81 9.80 9.74
CA ASN A 135 -1.79 10.04 10.74
C ASN A 135 -1.87 11.49 11.26
N GLU A 136 -1.53 11.73 12.53
CA GLU A 136 -1.41 13.10 13.09
C GLU A 136 -0.19 13.87 12.56
N LYS A 137 0.88 13.15 12.23
CA LYS A 137 2.22 13.72 12.02
C LYS A 137 2.47 14.12 10.57
N PHE A 138 1.88 13.39 9.63
CA PHE A 138 2.16 13.57 8.21
C PHE A 138 0.88 13.86 7.43
N ASN A 139 0.97 14.76 6.46
CA ASN A 139 -0.15 15.13 5.62
C ASN A 139 -0.24 14.18 4.41
N TYR A 140 -1.06 13.15 4.54
CA TYR A 140 -1.30 12.18 3.48
C TYR A 140 -2.28 12.73 2.44
N SER A 141 -1.86 12.73 1.19
CA SER A 141 -2.70 13.05 0.04
C SER A 141 -3.21 11.79 -0.64
N PHE A 142 -4.48 11.79 -1.02
CA PHE A 142 -5.07 10.74 -1.84
C PHE A 142 -4.36 10.64 -3.19
N VAL A 143 -4.06 9.41 -3.61
CA VAL A 143 -3.43 9.09 -4.90
C VAL A 143 -4.46 8.53 -5.87
N GLY A 144 -5.17 7.46 -5.48
CA GLY A 144 -6.11 6.79 -6.36
C GLY A 144 -6.74 5.54 -5.77
N PHE A 145 -7.78 5.06 -6.44
CA PHE A 145 -8.35 3.73 -6.21
C PHE A 145 -7.87 2.79 -7.30
N PHE A 146 -7.60 1.54 -6.91
CA PHE A 146 -7.12 0.51 -7.83
C PHE A 146 -7.83 -0.80 -7.54
N ILE A 147 -8.05 -1.58 -8.59
CA ILE A 147 -8.48 -2.98 -8.49
C ILE A 147 -7.29 -3.87 -8.84
N LEU A 148 -7.09 -4.86 -7.98
CA LEU A 148 -6.14 -5.96 -8.11
C LEU A 148 -6.90 -7.19 -8.59
N CYS A 149 -6.60 -7.65 -9.80
CA CYS A 149 -7.23 -8.79 -10.47
C CYS A 149 -6.24 -9.96 -10.55
N PRO A 150 -6.37 -11.01 -9.74
CA PRO A 150 -5.66 -12.26 -9.97
C PRO A 150 -5.88 -12.77 -11.40
N LEU A 151 -4.79 -13.19 -12.04
CA LEU A 151 -4.79 -13.81 -13.36
C LEU A 151 -5.09 -15.32 -13.30
#